data_AF-H9VCT6-F1
#
_entry.id   AF-H9VCT6-F1
#
_cell.length_a   1.000
_cell.length_b   1.000
_cell.length_c   1.000
_cell.angle_alpha   90.00
_cell.angle_beta   90.00
_cell.angle_gamma   90.00
#
_symmetry.space_group_name_H-M   'P 1'
#
loop_
_entity.id
_entity.type
_entity.pdbx_description
1 polymer ?
#
loop_
_entity_poly.entity_id
_entity_poly.type
_entity_poly.pdbx_seq_one_letter_code
_entity_poly.pdbx_strand_id
1 'polypeptide(L)'
;VDGFSAADLCLHCLVSSSPDETVLSSVVSELDTAEVLKLLRYLGKWLTKYSKSHLMGPLPLAATPNTKISRWVPSLSLILEWVSLVFDEHYSSLVLFSEFHDELKSIEKMVKHYSKATEEWCSLASVVELLKSEARLPNISK
;
A
#
# COMPACT_ATOMS: atom_id res chain seq x y z
N VAL A 1 11.87 -5.45 -10.64
CA VAL A 1 10.64 -4.61 -10.63
C VAL A 1 11.05 -3.25 -11.18
N ASP A 2 10.50 -2.82 -12.32
CA ASP A 2 10.98 -1.60 -13.00
C ASP A 2 10.85 -0.35 -12.11
N GLY A 3 11.85 0.53 -12.14
CA GLY A 3 11.86 1.79 -11.39
C GLY A 3 12.38 1.72 -9.94
N PHE A 4 12.81 0.55 -9.47
CA PHE A 4 13.47 0.39 -8.17
C PHE A 4 14.98 0.24 -8.33
N SER A 5 15.73 0.86 -7.41
CA SER A 5 17.19 0.73 -7.32
C SER A 5 17.60 -0.62 -6.72
N ALA A 6 18.88 -0.99 -6.82
CA ALA A 6 19.40 -2.18 -6.14
C ALA A 6 19.22 -2.10 -4.61
N ALA A 7 19.37 -0.92 -4.01
CA ALA A 7 19.12 -0.69 -2.59
C ALA A 7 17.63 -0.85 -2.23
N ASP A 8 16.73 -0.41 -3.12
CA ASP A 8 15.29 -0.59 -2.92
C ASP A 8 14.90 -2.08 -2.89
N LEU A 9 15.57 -2.92 -3.70
CA LEU A 9 15.30 -4.36 -3.72
C LEU A 9 15.63 -5.05 -2.39
N CYS A 10 16.59 -4.54 -1.62
CA CYS A 10 16.87 -5.04 -0.27
C CYS A 10 15.70 -4.75 0.67
N LEU A 11 15.05 -3.59 0.53
CA LEU A 11 13.87 -3.22 1.32
C LEU A 11 12.63 -4.03 0.97
N HIS A 12 12.54 -4.60 -0.24
CA HIS A 12 11.42 -5.47 -0.61
C HIS A 12 11.30 -6.67 0.33
N CYS A 13 12.44 -7.27 0.70
CA CYS A 13 12.45 -8.42 1.59
C CYS A 13 12.00 -8.05 3.00
N LEU A 14 12.55 -6.94 3.53
CA LEU A 14 12.18 -6.43 4.85
C LEU A 14 10.69 -6.11 4.94
N VAL A 15 10.21 -5.30 3.99
CA VAL A 15 8.82 -4.84 3.97
C VAL A 15 7.85 -5.99 3.71
N SER A 16 8.21 -7.00 2.91
CA SER A 16 7.33 -8.15 2.65
C SER A 16 7.31 -9.20 3.77
N SER A 17 8.26 -9.17 4.72
CA SER A 17 8.40 -10.22 5.74
C SER A 17 7.54 -10.01 6.99
N SER A 18 6.83 -8.88 7.10
CA SER A 18 5.97 -8.50 8.23
C SER A 18 6.57 -8.84 9.61
N PRO A 19 7.64 -8.15 10.05
CA PRO A 19 8.17 -8.34 11.40
C PRO A 19 7.16 -7.92 12.47
N ASP A 20 7.40 -8.34 13.71
CA ASP A 20 6.60 -7.91 14.86
C ASP A 20 6.57 -6.36 14.94
N GLU A 21 5.37 -5.81 15.13
CA GLU A 21 5.11 -4.37 15.11
C GLU A 21 5.97 -3.61 16.12
N THR A 22 6.21 -4.20 17.30
CA THR A 22 7.00 -3.55 18.37
C THR A 22 8.49 -3.49 18.00
N VAL A 23 9.00 -4.55 17.38
CA VAL A 23 10.38 -4.59 16.87
C VAL A 23 10.53 -3.58 15.74
N LEU A 24 9.53 -3.48 14.87
CA LEU A 24 9.56 -2.56 13.75
C LEU A 24 9.50 -1.10 14.20
N SER A 25 8.61 -0.77 15.14
CA SER A 25 8.54 0.55 15.78
C SER A 25 9.89 0.95 16.36
N SER A 26 10.52 0.06 17.15
CA SER A 26 11.85 0.32 17.72
C SER A 26 12.89 0.65 16.65
N VAL A 27 12.98 -0.15 15.59
CA VAL A 27 13.95 0.07 14.50
C VAL A 27 13.66 1.36 13.73
N VAL A 28 12.38 1.63 13.45
CA VAL A 28 11.97 2.84 12.72
C VAL A 28 12.28 4.08 13.55
N SER A 29 12.06 4.07 14.87
CA SER A 29 12.33 5.20 15.76
C SER A 29 13.80 5.64 15.78
N GLU A 30 14.73 4.72 15.50
CA GLU A 30 16.18 4.97 15.47
C GLU A 30 16.67 5.59 14.16
N LEU A 31 15.84 5.58 13.10
CA LEU A 31 16.23 6.11 11.79
C LEU A 31 16.46 7.62 11.84
N ASP A 32 17.52 8.07 11.16
CA ASP A 32 17.75 9.50 10.99
C ASP A 32 16.82 10.13 9.92
N THR A 33 16.82 11.46 9.85
CA THR A 33 15.98 12.21 8.91
C THR A 33 16.20 11.80 7.44
N ALA A 34 17.44 11.55 7.04
CA ALA A 34 17.77 11.16 5.67
C ALA A 34 17.36 9.71 5.37
N GLU A 35 17.44 8.83 6.35
CA GLU A 35 16.99 7.44 6.28
C GLU A 35 15.47 7.36 6.20
N VAL A 36 14.75 8.09 7.05
CA VAL A 36 13.29 8.22 7.00
C VAL A 36 12.85 8.74 5.63
N LEU A 37 13.56 9.73 5.08
CA LEU A 37 13.23 10.27 3.76
C LEU A 37 13.42 9.23 2.65
N LYS A 38 14.51 8.45 2.69
CA LYS A 38 14.74 7.35 1.72
C LYS A 38 13.67 6.27 1.86
N LEU A 39 13.30 5.90 3.08
CA LEU A 39 12.25 4.92 3.35
C LEU A 39 10.89 5.41 2.84
N LEU A 40 10.52 6.66 3.13
CA LEU A 40 9.27 7.26 2.68
C LEU A 40 9.20 7.35 1.15
N ARG A 41 10.31 7.71 0.48
CA ARG A 41 10.41 7.67 -1.00
C ARG A 41 10.21 6.28 -1.54
N TYR A 42 10.82 5.27 -0.91
CA TYR A 42 10.65 3.87 -1.29
C TYR A 42 9.18 3.43 -1.17
N LEU A 43 8.51 3.72 -0.05
CA LEU A 43 7.09 3.43 0.15
C LEU A 43 6.21 4.19 -0.86
N GLY A 44 6.54 5.44 -1.16
CA GLY A 44 5.88 6.26 -2.18
C GLY A 44 5.96 5.66 -3.59
N LYS A 45 7.08 5.02 -3.96
CA LYS A 45 7.20 4.28 -5.24
C LYS A 45 6.21 3.12 -5.31
N TRP A 46 6.02 2.40 -4.20
CA TRP A 46 5.03 1.31 -4.13
C TRP A 46 3.60 1.83 -4.27
N LEU A 47 3.23 2.87 -3.52
CA LEU A 47 1.91 3.49 -3.64
C LEU A 47 1.65 4.02 -5.06
N THR A 48 2.68 4.59 -5.70
CA THR A 48 2.58 5.05 -7.10
C THR A 48 2.36 3.89 -8.07
N LYS A 49 2.99 2.74 -7.84
CA LYS A 49 2.75 1.53 -8.64
C LYS A 49 1.35 0.98 -8.42
N TYR A 50 0.89 0.94 -7.17
CA TYR A 50 -0.45 0.47 -6.86
C TYR A 50 -1.55 1.38 -7.42
N SER A 51 -1.28 2.68 -7.59
CA SER A 51 -2.29 3.62 -8.11
C SER A 51 -2.35 3.61 -9.64
N LYS A 52 -1.22 3.35 -10.31
CA LYS A 52 -1.14 3.21 -11.77
C LYS A 52 -1.59 1.83 -12.26
N SER A 53 -1.42 0.80 -11.44
CA SER A 53 -1.98 -0.51 -11.72
C SER A 53 -3.49 -0.39 -11.56
N HIS A 54 -4.21 -0.28 -12.69
CA HIS A 54 -5.67 -0.33 -12.76
C HIS A 54 -6.19 -1.31 -11.70
N LEU A 55 -6.91 -0.76 -10.72
CA LEU A 55 -7.55 -1.45 -9.61
C LEU A 55 -7.66 -2.98 -9.76
N MET A 56 -6.95 -3.69 -8.87
CA MET A 56 -7.33 -5.03 -8.39
C MET A 56 -7.52 -6.14 -9.42
N GLY A 57 -6.67 -6.23 -10.44
CA GLY A 57 -6.26 -7.57 -10.91
C GLY A 57 -5.14 -8.10 -10.02
N PRO A 58 -4.97 -9.43 -9.82
CA PRO A 58 -3.68 -9.93 -9.35
C PRO A 58 -2.66 -9.30 -10.28
N LEU A 59 -1.72 -8.54 -9.70
CA LEU A 59 -0.60 -7.95 -10.43
C LEU A 59 -0.15 -8.98 -11.46
N PRO A 60 0.02 -8.65 -12.76
CA PRO A 60 0.35 -9.62 -13.81
C PRO A 60 1.79 -10.16 -13.68
N LEU A 61 2.17 -10.57 -12.47
CA LEU A 61 3.32 -11.38 -12.13
C LEU A 61 2.92 -12.84 -11.84
N ALA A 62 1.61 -13.16 -11.78
CA ALA A 62 1.14 -14.54 -11.62
C ALA A 62 1.21 -15.39 -12.91
N ALA A 63 1.64 -14.82 -14.04
CA ALA A 63 1.67 -15.52 -15.34
C ALA A 63 3.06 -15.60 -16.00
N THR A 64 4.16 -15.50 -15.24
CA THR A 64 5.47 -15.97 -15.74
C THR A 64 6.09 -16.98 -14.77
N PRO A 65 6.03 -18.29 -15.07
CA PRO A 65 6.47 -19.35 -14.17
C PRO A 65 8.00 -19.48 -14.06
N ASN A 66 8.78 -18.47 -14.46
CA ASN A 66 10.22 -18.61 -14.59
C ASN A 66 11.01 -17.35 -14.19
N THR A 67 10.88 -16.90 -12.94
CA THR A 67 12.00 -16.30 -12.19
C THR A 67 11.76 -16.46 -10.69
N LYS A 68 12.73 -16.98 -9.94
CA LYS A 68 12.69 -17.16 -8.47
C LYS A 68 12.58 -15.85 -7.65
N ILE A 69 12.32 -14.72 -8.32
CA ILE A 69 12.35 -13.35 -7.78
C ILE A 69 10.92 -12.81 -7.55
N SER A 70 9.89 -13.52 -8.01
CA SER A 70 8.47 -13.10 -7.94
C SER A 70 7.83 -13.14 -6.54
N ARG A 71 8.55 -13.56 -5.49
CA ARG A 71 7.96 -13.79 -4.16
C ARG A 71 7.90 -12.54 -3.25
N TRP A 72 8.60 -11.46 -3.58
CA TRP A 72 8.80 -10.33 -2.66
C TRP A 72 8.09 -9.05 -3.13
N VAL A 73 6.78 -9.16 -3.35
CA VAL A 73 5.91 -8.01 -3.61
C VAL A 73 5.06 -7.78 -2.35
N PRO A 74 5.30 -6.71 -1.58
CA PRO A 74 4.54 -6.41 -0.37
C PRO A 74 3.12 -5.98 -0.74
N SER A 75 2.11 -6.46 -0.02
CA SER A 75 0.71 -6.05 -0.26
C SER A 75 0.50 -4.55 -0.04
N LEU A 76 -0.55 -3.97 -0.62
CA LEU A 76 -0.90 -2.57 -0.36
C LEU A 76 -1.18 -2.32 1.13
N SER A 77 -1.83 -3.26 1.83
CA SER A 77 -2.09 -3.15 3.27
C SER A 77 -0.79 -3.00 4.05
N LEU A 78 0.20 -3.84 3.75
CA LEU A 78 1.50 -3.82 4.39
C LEU A 78 2.25 -2.52 4.08
N ILE A 79 2.21 -2.04 2.83
CA ILE A 79 2.77 -0.72 2.50
C ILE A 79 2.11 0.40 3.32
N LEU A 80 0.79 0.36 3.51
CA LEU A 80 0.08 1.36 4.32
C LEU A 80 0.42 1.25 5.80
N GLU A 81 0.56 0.05 6.35
CA GLU A 81 1.02 -0.18 7.73
C GLU A 81 2.42 0.43 7.96
N TRP A 82 3.35 0.19 7.03
CA TRP A 82 4.69 0.79 7.08
C TRP A 82 4.65 2.32 6.99
N VAL A 83 3.76 2.89 6.17
CA VAL A 83 3.57 4.34 6.11
C VAL A 83 3.04 4.86 7.44
N SER A 84 2.00 4.24 8.01
CA SER A 84 1.46 4.62 9.32
C SER A 84 2.54 4.60 10.39
N LEU A 85 3.35 3.54 10.44
CA LEU A 85 4.41 3.41 11.42
C LEU A 85 5.47 4.54 11.31
N VAL A 86 5.88 4.89 10.09
CA VAL A 86 6.80 6.01 9.88
C VAL A 86 6.17 7.33 10.34
N PHE A 87 4.86 7.50 10.13
CA PHE A 87 4.14 8.67 10.64
C PHE A 87 4.11 8.69 12.16
N ASP A 88 3.84 7.56 12.80
CA ASP A 88 3.73 7.48 14.26
C ASP A 88 5.07 7.79 14.95
N GLU A 89 6.17 7.23 14.45
CA GLU A 89 7.50 7.42 15.05
C GLU A 89 8.15 8.77 14.71
N HIS A 90 7.92 9.30 13.50
CA HIS A 90 8.63 10.48 12.99
C HIS A 90 7.74 11.69 12.72
N TYR A 91 6.51 11.72 13.26
CA TYR A 91 5.52 12.78 12.99
C TYR A 91 6.12 14.20 13.08
N SER A 92 6.83 14.49 14.18
CA SER A 92 7.41 15.81 14.39
C SER A 92 8.40 16.19 13.28
N SER A 93 9.29 15.29 12.90
CA SER A 93 10.27 15.50 11.82
C SER A 93 9.56 15.71 10.48
N LEU A 94 8.57 14.86 10.17
CA LEU A 94 7.82 14.91 8.91
C LEU A 94 7.10 16.26 8.73
N VAL A 95 6.52 16.80 9.80
CA VAL A 95 5.80 18.08 9.75
C VAL A 95 6.77 19.27 9.70
N LEU A 96 7.86 19.22 10.46
CA LEU A 96 8.77 20.34 10.63
C LEU A 96 9.73 20.54 9.45
N PHE A 97 10.24 19.47 8.84
CA PHE A 97 11.23 19.58 7.77
C PHE A 97 10.57 19.58 6.39
N SER A 98 10.83 20.63 5.60
CA SER A 98 10.24 20.81 4.27
C SER A 98 10.65 19.76 3.25
N GLU A 99 11.76 19.04 3.50
CA GLU A 99 12.25 17.97 2.63
C GLU A 99 11.30 16.77 2.53
N PHE A 100 10.36 16.63 3.47
CA PHE A 100 9.32 15.59 3.43
C PHE A 100 8.04 16.05 2.72
N HIS A 101 7.83 17.36 2.54
CA HIS A 101 6.52 17.89 2.19
C HIS A 101 6.03 17.43 0.81
N ASP A 102 6.93 17.26 -0.16
CA ASP A 102 6.56 16.78 -1.49
C ASP A 102 6.15 15.31 -1.47
N GLU A 103 6.90 14.47 -0.74
CA GLU A 103 6.57 13.07 -0.50
C GLU A 103 5.24 12.93 0.26
N LEU A 104 5.02 13.72 1.32
CA LEU A 104 3.78 13.73 2.11
C LEU A 104 2.58 14.12 1.25
N LYS A 105 2.69 15.17 0.43
CA LYS A 105 1.62 15.57 -0.51
C LYS A 105 1.31 14.48 -1.53
N SER A 106 2.35 13.78 -2.00
CA SER A 106 2.18 12.67 -2.94
C SER A 106 1.41 11.52 -2.29
N ILE A 107 1.80 11.13 -1.08
CA ILE A 107 1.11 10.10 -0.27
C ILE A 107 -0.34 10.51 0.00
N GLU A 108 -0.57 11.74 0.47
CA GLU A 108 -1.90 12.29 0.73
C GLU A 108 -2.81 12.18 -0.51
N LYS A 109 -2.30 12.59 -1.68
CA LYS A 109 -3.05 12.50 -2.95
C LYS A 109 -3.44 11.06 -3.28
N MET A 110 -2.53 10.11 -3.07
CA MET A 110 -2.79 8.69 -3.32
C MET A 110 -3.82 8.13 -2.33
N VAL A 111 -3.67 8.40 -1.04
CA VAL A 111 -4.63 7.94 -0.01
C VAL A 111 -6.03 8.50 -0.26
N LYS A 112 -6.15 9.79 -0.64
CA LYS A 112 -7.43 10.39 -1.02
C LYS A 112 -8.05 9.71 -2.24
N HIS A 113 -7.25 9.37 -3.24
CA HIS A 113 -7.72 8.64 -4.41
C HIS A 113 -8.25 7.24 -4.03
N TYR A 114 -7.53 6.51 -3.19
CA TYR A 114 -7.96 5.20 -2.69
C TYR A 114 -9.23 5.28 -1.85
N SER A 115 -9.30 6.23 -0.91
CA SER A 115 -10.47 6.41 -0.05
C SER A 115 -11.74 6.65 -0.86
N LYS A 116 -11.66 7.53 -1.87
CA LYS A 116 -12.78 7.77 -2.78
C LYS A 116 -13.17 6.51 -3.57
N ALA A 117 -12.19 5.80 -4.12
CA ALA A 117 -12.47 4.56 -4.82
C ALA A 117 -13.15 3.55 -3.88
N THR A 118 -12.65 3.38 -2.66
CA THR A 118 -13.25 2.45 -1.68
C THR A 118 -14.67 2.83 -1.30
N GLU A 119 -15.01 4.12 -1.21
CA GLU A 119 -16.38 4.58 -0.95
C GLU A 119 -17.33 4.18 -2.10
N GLU A 120 -16.89 4.36 -3.35
CA GLU A 120 -17.62 3.94 -4.55
C GLU A 120 -17.83 2.40 -4.58
N TRP A 121 -16.78 1.62 -4.28
CA TRP A 121 -16.87 0.16 -4.20
C TRP A 121 -17.75 -0.33 -3.05
N CYS A 122 -17.66 0.27 -1.86
CA CYS A 122 -18.52 -0.07 -0.72
C CYS A 122 -19.99 0.23 -1.01
N SER A 123 -20.27 1.33 -1.72
CA SER A 123 -21.62 1.66 -2.17
C SER A 123 -22.16 0.59 -3.13
N LEU A 124 -21.35 0.17 -4.11
CA LEU A 124 -21.72 -0.92 -5.03
C LEU A 124 -21.88 -2.26 -4.32
N ALA A 125 -20.99 -2.61 -3.39
CA ALA A 125 -21.07 -3.82 -2.60
C ALA A 125 -22.37 -3.85 -1.79
N SER A 126 -22.75 -2.72 -1.18
CA SER A 126 -24.01 -2.58 -0.44
C SER A 126 -25.23 -2.79 -1.35
N VAL A 127 -25.20 -2.26 -2.58
CA VAL A 127 -26.25 -2.50 -3.59
C VAL A 127 -26.29 -3.98 -4.00
N VAL A 128 -25.15 -4.62 -4.20
CA VAL A 128 -25.08 -6.06 -4.53
C VAL A 128 -25.62 -6.92 -3.40
N GLU A 129 -25.29 -6.61 -2.15
CA GLU A 129 -25.81 -7.32 -0.98
C GLU A 129 -27.32 -7.08 -0.81
N LEU A 130 -27.81 -5.85 -1.06
CA LEU A 130 -29.23 -5.54 -1.10
C LEU A 130 -29.95 -6.39 -2.18
N LEU A 131 -29.41 -6.40 -3.40
CA LEU A 131 -29.96 -7.20 -4.50
C LEU A 131 -29.95 -8.70 -4.20
N LYS A 132 -28.92 -9.24 -3.54
CA LYS A 132 -28.91 -10.64 -3.08
C LYS A 132 -29.95 -10.91 -2.01
N SER A 133 -30.18 -9.96 -1.10
CA SER A 133 -31.16 -10.08 -0.03
C SER A 133 -32.61 -9.98 -0.52
N GLU A 134 -32.86 -9.15 -1.53
CA GLU A 134 -34.16 -9.00 -2.20
C GLU A 134 -34.40 -10.09 -3.24
N ALA A 135 -33.34 -10.63 -3.86
CA ALA A 135 -33.39 -11.79 -4.74
C ALA A 135 -33.53 -13.10 -3.96
N ARG A 136 -34.60 -13.22 -3.15
CA ARG A 136 -35.37 -14.48 -3.20
C ARG A 136 -36.02 -14.51 -4.57
N LEU A 137 -35.27 -15.00 -5.58
CA LEU A 137 -35.76 -15.18 -6.94
C LEU A 137 -37.17 -15.79 -6.89
N PRO A 138 -38.17 -15.22 -7.58
CA PRO A 138 -39.47 -15.87 -7.67
C PRO A 138 -39.24 -17.26 -8.25
N ASN A 139 -39.69 -18.29 -7.52
CA ASN A 139 -39.80 -19.64 -8.06
C ASN A 139 -40.74 -19.56 -9.27
N ILE A 140 -40.18 -19.43 -10.46
CA ILE A 140 -40.92 -19.70 -11.69
C ILE A 140 -41.00 -21.22 -11.77
N SER A 141 -41.97 -21.79 -11.05
CA SER A 141 -42.39 -23.17 -11.25
C SER A 141 -42.90 -23.28 -12.69
N LYS A 142 -42.21 -24.09 -13.50
CA LYS A 142 -42.72 -24.58 -14.78
C LYS A 142 -43.91 -25.51 -14.56
#